data_AF-A0A6G3RXF8-F1
#
_entry.id   AF-A0A6G3RXF8-F1
#
_cell.length_a   1.000
_cell.length_b   1.000
_cell.length_c   1.000
_cell.angle_alpha   90.00
_cell.angle_beta   90.00
_cell.angle_gamma   90.00
#
_symmetry.space_group_name_H-M   'P 1'
#
loop_
_entity.id
_entity.type
_entity.pdbx_description
1 polymer ?
#
loop_
_entity_poly.entity_id
_entity_poly.type
_entity_poly.pdbx_seq_one_letter_code
_entity_poly.pdbx_strand_id
1 'polypeptide(L)'
;MDVAPAQFAAPGAAFGEPSPRLLAYGFPAGFDEGTIAEYRAKADLRVGDEWVELVAFDGHGQPLAHGFSGAAVTLAGSHRVVGMVTATTGGRGVLTGRMLPLDVMARYWPELAERIPSPEAAARTDAARLHCLIEKATRAGLDCAPDRLFRYAVGEFGPDVPEGGFASLWQAAVHLLAQVPEADAAARFADRLEQLLATPEVPGSAARQPDWTP
;
A
#
# COMPACT_ATOMS: atom_id res chain seq x y z
N MET A 1 -0.14 30.10 1.13
CA MET A 1 0.29 28.82 0.55
C MET A 1 -0.58 27.78 1.19
N ASP A 2 -1.44 27.11 0.43
CA ASP A 2 -2.39 26.13 0.98
C ASP A 2 -1.63 24.81 1.14
N VAL A 3 -1.46 24.36 2.39
CA VAL A 3 -0.69 23.14 2.68
C VAL A 3 -1.68 21.99 2.76
N ALA A 4 -1.54 21.04 1.84
CA ALA A 4 -2.36 19.83 1.85
C ALA A 4 -2.09 19.03 3.14
N PRO A 5 -3.14 18.51 3.82
CA PRO A 5 -2.94 17.65 4.98
C PRO A 5 -2.12 16.41 4.64
N ALA A 6 -1.32 15.95 5.60
CA ALA A 6 -0.57 14.71 5.46
C ALA A 6 -1.53 13.52 5.30
N GLN A 7 -1.15 12.58 4.43
CA GLN A 7 -1.88 11.33 4.23
C GLN A 7 -1.42 10.27 5.24
N PHE A 8 -2.36 9.47 5.74
CA PHE A 8 -2.07 8.37 6.64
C PHE A 8 -1.80 7.08 5.85
N ALA A 9 -0.93 6.24 6.40
CA ALA A 9 -0.69 4.89 5.92
C ALA A 9 -1.70 3.92 6.54
N ALA A 10 -1.86 2.75 5.92
CA ALA A 10 -2.65 1.67 6.49
C ALA A 10 -2.01 1.16 7.80
N PRO A 11 -2.82 0.62 8.74
CA PRO A 11 -2.30 -0.05 9.92
C PRO A 11 -1.28 -1.13 9.54
N GLY A 12 -0.18 -1.21 10.29
CA GLY A 12 0.88 -2.18 10.06
C GLY A 12 1.89 -1.84 8.95
N ALA A 13 1.69 -0.76 8.18
CA ALA A 13 2.60 -0.36 7.10
C ALA A 13 4.03 0.00 7.56
N ALA A 14 4.25 0.18 8.87
CA ALA A 14 5.58 0.36 9.44
C ALA A 14 6.40 -0.94 9.55
N PHE A 15 5.78 -2.09 9.31
CA PHE A 15 6.35 -3.42 9.45
C PHE A 15 6.39 -4.16 8.11
N GLY A 16 7.20 -5.22 8.03
CA GLY A 16 7.32 -6.06 6.84
C GLY A 16 8.75 -6.53 6.62
N GLU A 17 8.92 -7.42 5.64
CA GLU A 17 10.22 -7.86 5.16
C GLU A 17 10.35 -7.57 3.65
N PRO A 18 11.36 -6.78 3.22
CA PRO A 18 12.35 -6.09 4.05
C PRO A 18 11.72 -4.99 4.93
N SER A 19 12.31 -4.70 6.09
CA SER A 19 11.83 -3.65 7.01
C SER A 19 11.68 -2.30 6.29
N PRO A 20 10.49 -1.68 6.30
CA PRO A 20 10.28 -0.39 5.66
C PRO A 20 11.18 0.69 6.26
N ARG A 21 11.71 1.56 5.40
CA ARG A 21 12.45 2.75 5.83
C ARG A 21 11.48 3.85 6.26
N LEU A 22 11.67 4.34 7.47
CA LEU A 22 10.86 5.37 8.09
C LEU A 22 11.64 6.68 8.20
N LEU A 23 10.98 7.81 8.02
CA LEU A 23 11.55 9.15 8.16
C LEU A 23 10.82 9.91 9.26
N ALA A 24 11.57 10.63 10.08
CA ALA A 24 11.04 11.63 11.00
C ALA A 24 11.74 12.97 10.76
N TYR A 25 10.98 14.05 10.68
CA TYR A 25 11.51 15.41 10.63
C TYR A 25 11.25 16.10 11.96
N GLY A 26 12.33 16.53 12.63
CA GLY A 26 12.27 17.13 13.96
C GLY A 26 13.21 18.32 14.09
N PHE A 27 13.13 19.00 15.24
CA PHE A 27 13.90 20.21 15.54
C PHE A 27 14.78 20.00 16.79
N PRO A 28 15.80 19.13 16.72
CA PRO A 28 16.74 18.97 17.82
C PRO A 28 17.57 20.23 18.04
N ALA A 29 18.10 20.39 19.26
CA ALA A 29 18.94 21.53 19.61
C ALA A 29 20.14 21.66 18.65
N GLY A 30 20.38 22.87 18.14
CA GLY A 30 21.43 23.15 17.14
C GLY A 30 20.98 23.00 15.68
N PHE A 31 19.71 22.66 15.44
CA PHE A 31 19.12 22.53 14.10
C PHE A 31 17.85 23.39 14.00
N ASP A 32 18.02 24.70 13.82
CA ASP A 32 16.91 25.67 13.75
C ASP A 32 15.98 25.43 12.56
N GLU A 33 16.52 24.91 11.46
CA GLU A 33 15.78 24.50 10.26
C GLU A 33 15.24 23.07 10.36
N GLY A 34 15.44 22.41 11.50
CA GLY A 34 15.14 21.00 11.70
C GLY A 34 16.08 20.05 10.94
N THR A 35 15.87 18.76 11.13
CA THR A 35 16.64 17.70 10.46
C THR A 35 15.78 16.45 10.26
N ILE A 36 16.10 15.70 9.21
CA ILE A 36 15.45 14.43 8.89
C ILE A 36 16.32 13.30 9.40
N ALA A 37 15.72 12.34 10.07
CA ALA A 37 16.39 11.13 10.52
C ALA A 37 15.68 9.87 10.01
N GLU A 38 16.47 8.84 9.69
CA GLU A 38 16.01 7.58 9.14
C GLU A 38 15.96 6.48 10.21
N TYR A 39 14.81 5.82 10.31
CA TYR A 39 14.53 4.78 11.28
C TYR A 39 13.90 3.55 10.62
N ARG A 40 13.80 2.49 11.40
CA ARG A 40 12.90 1.35 11.16
C ARG A 40 12.24 0.94 12.47
N ALA A 41 11.07 0.33 12.38
CA ALA A 41 10.50 -0.38 13.52
C ALA A 41 11.39 -1.58 13.86
N LYS A 42 11.70 -1.76 15.15
CA LYS A 42 12.53 -2.88 15.61
C LYS A 42 11.80 -4.22 15.49
N ALA A 43 10.52 -4.22 15.80
CA ALA A 43 9.60 -5.34 15.71
C ALA A 43 8.15 -4.81 15.67
N ASP A 44 7.21 -5.68 15.32
CA ASP A 44 5.77 -5.45 15.45
C ASP A 44 5.28 -5.56 16.91
N LEU A 45 6.14 -6.01 17.82
CA LEU A 45 5.85 -6.09 19.25
C LEU A 45 5.77 -4.70 19.91
N ARG A 46 4.71 -4.51 20.71
CA ARG A 46 4.47 -3.26 21.44
C ARG A 46 5.00 -3.29 22.86
N VAL A 47 5.67 -2.21 23.24
CA VAL A 47 5.98 -1.89 24.63
C VAL A 47 4.72 -1.33 25.28
N GLY A 48 4.26 -1.99 26.35
CA GLY A 48 3.06 -1.55 27.09
C GLY A 48 1.78 -1.56 26.27
N ASP A 49 1.68 -2.41 25.24
CA ASP A 49 0.57 -2.48 24.27
C ASP A 49 0.35 -1.22 23.40
N GLU A 50 1.22 -0.21 23.52
CA GLU A 50 1.04 1.07 22.82
C GLU A 50 2.22 1.45 21.92
N TRP A 51 3.45 1.35 22.43
CA TRP A 51 4.60 1.95 21.74
C TRP A 51 5.36 0.94 20.91
N VAL A 52 5.83 1.37 19.75
CA VAL A 52 6.76 0.62 18.91
C VAL A 52 8.16 1.20 19.09
N GLU A 53 9.15 0.34 19.30
CA GLU A 53 10.55 0.76 19.34
C GLU A 53 11.05 1.09 17.94
N LEU A 54 11.64 2.27 17.78
CA LEU A 54 12.36 2.71 16.59
C LEU A 54 13.85 2.55 16.80
N VAL A 55 14.55 2.10 15.77
CA VAL A 55 16.02 2.04 15.72
C VAL A 55 16.52 2.72 14.45
N ALA A 56 17.75 3.24 14.47
CA ALA A 56 18.39 3.80 13.28
C ALA A 56 18.38 2.78 12.13
N PHE A 57 18.07 3.24 10.92
CA PHE A 57 17.90 2.36 9.76
C PHE A 57 19.17 1.58 9.40
N ASP A 58 20.32 2.23 9.43
CA ASP A 58 21.65 1.69 9.09
C ASP A 58 22.53 1.36 10.31
N GLY A 59 21.98 1.44 11.53
CA GLY A 59 22.72 1.24 12.78
C GLY A 59 23.72 2.36 13.14
N HIS A 60 23.89 3.37 12.29
CA HIS A 60 24.77 4.53 12.49
C HIS A 60 24.01 5.87 12.48
N GLY A 61 22.70 5.83 12.22
CA GLY A 61 21.83 7.00 12.16
C GLY A 61 21.75 7.78 13.48
N GLN A 62 21.27 9.02 13.35
CA GLN A 62 21.14 9.94 14.47
C GLN A 62 20.23 9.36 15.57
N PRO A 63 20.67 9.37 16.85
CA PRO A 63 19.78 8.99 17.95
C PRO A 63 18.54 9.87 17.93
N LEU A 64 17.38 9.28 18.25
CA LEU A 64 16.19 10.08 18.56
C LEU A 64 16.55 10.97 19.76
N ALA A 65 16.57 12.27 19.53
CA ALA A 65 16.92 13.29 20.51
C ALA A 65 15.68 14.13 20.90
N HIS A 66 15.81 14.90 21.98
CA HIS A 66 14.85 15.96 22.27
C HIS A 66 14.72 16.88 21.05
N GLY A 67 13.49 17.21 20.66
CA GLY A 67 13.17 17.93 19.42
C GLY A 67 12.49 17.08 18.34
N PHE A 68 12.53 15.74 18.46
CA PHE A 68 11.75 14.85 17.63
C PHE A 68 10.40 14.44 18.22
N SER A 69 10.19 14.58 19.53
CA SER A 69 8.88 14.28 20.15
C SER A 69 7.76 15.09 19.47
N GLY A 70 6.70 14.39 19.07
CA GLY A 70 5.58 14.96 18.30
C GLY A 70 5.79 14.93 16.78
N ALA A 71 6.99 14.60 16.28
CA ALA A 71 7.22 14.46 14.85
C ALA A 71 6.43 13.30 14.26
N ALA A 72 5.86 13.51 13.08
CA ALA A 72 5.27 12.44 12.30
C ALA A 72 6.37 11.47 11.84
N VAL A 73 6.12 10.18 12.00
CA VAL A 73 6.91 9.11 11.41
C VAL A 73 6.25 8.73 10.10
N THR A 74 7.00 8.77 8.99
CA THR A 74 6.47 8.58 7.64
C THR A 74 7.23 7.50 6.88
N LEU A 75 6.59 6.89 5.88
CA LEU A 75 7.27 6.01 4.93
C LEU A 75 8.16 6.83 3.98
N ALA A 76 9.42 6.42 3.78
CA ALA A 76 10.36 7.17 2.96
C ALA A 76 9.95 7.35 1.50
N GLY A 77 9.17 6.41 0.93
CA GLY A 77 8.76 6.47 -0.48
C GLY A 77 7.46 7.24 -0.74
N SER A 78 6.51 7.21 0.20
CA SER A 78 5.17 7.78 0.01
C SER A 78 4.87 8.97 0.92
N HIS A 79 5.74 9.24 1.89
CA HIS A 79 5.55 10.22 2.96
C HIS A 79 4.24 10.06 3.76
N ARG A 80 3.61 8.88 3.65
CA ARG A 80 2.42 8.56 4.44
C ARG A 80 2.81 8.34 5.89
N VAL A 81 2.08 8.98 6.78
CA VAL A 81 2.30 8.91 8.23
C VAL A 81 1.95 7.51 8.71
N VAL A 82 2.80 6.88 9.52
CA VAL A 82 2.57 5.57 10.16
C VAL A 82 2.41 5.68 11.67
N GLY A 83 2.80 6.82 12.25
CA GLY A 83 2.66 7.11 13.66
C GLY A 83 3.33 8.44 14.02
N MET A 84 3.54 8.65 15.31
CA MET A 84 4.15 9.86 15.86
C MET A 84 5.23 9.48 16.87
N VAL A 85 6.38 10.16 16.84
CA VAL A 85 7.42 9.99 17.85
C VAL A 85 6.90 10.48 19.19
N THR A 86 6.94 9.65 20.24
CA THR A 86 6.47 10.04 21.58
C THR A 86 7.59 10.37 22.54
N ALA A 87 8.64 9.56 22.57
CA ALA A 87 9.71 9.75 23.54
C ALA A 87 11.04 9.18 23.03
N THR A 88 12.10 9.75 23.57
CA THR A 88 13.44 9.15 23.59
C THR A 88 13.50 8.20 24.79
N THR A 89 13.89 6.93 24.58
CA THR A 89 14.20 6.06 25.72
C THR A 89 15.65 6.36 26.11
N GLY A 90 15.85 6.91 27.31
CA GLY A 90 17.07 7.63 27.69
C GLY A 90 18.34 6.78 27.86
N GLY A 91 19.48 7.48 27.72
CA GLY A 91 20.87 7.04 27.95
C GLY A 91 21.82 7.64 26.91
N ARG A 92 22.97 8.20 27.31
CA ARG A 92 24.01 8.65 26.35
C ARG A 92 24.41 7.45 25.48
N GLY A 93 24.16 7.51 24.18
CA GLY A 93 24.51 6.45 23.22
C GLY A 93 23.40 5.44 22.89
N VAL A 94 22.17 5.61 23.41
CA VAL A 94 21.05 4.74 23.03
C VAL A 94 20.41 5.26 21.73
N LEU A 95 20.61 4.54 20.64
CA LEU A 95 20.08 4.85 19.29
C LEU A 95 18.61 4.45 19.10
N THR A 96 17.84 4.36 20.18
CA THR A 96 16.46 3.87 20.16
C THR A 96 15.48 4.94 20.62
N GLY A 97 14.35 5.05 19.94
CA GLY A 97 13.24 5.85 20.42
C GLY A 97 11.91 5.11 20.32
N ARG A 98 10.82 5.81 20.59
CA ARG A 98 9.48 5.23 20.57
C ARG A 98 8.56 6.01 19.65
N MET A 99 7.75 5.25 18.94
CA MET A 99 6.63 5.73 18.15
C MET A 99 5.33 5.26 18.80
N LEU A 100 4.32 6.13 18.80
CA LEU A 100 2.92 5.75 18.95
C LEU A 100 2.34 5.52 17.55
N PRO A 101 1.98 4.27 17.19
CA PRO A 101 1.41 3.96 15.88
C PRO A 101 0.03 4.59 15.67
N LEU A 102 -0.33 4.81 14.41
CA LEU A 102 -1.62 5.39 14.05
C LEU A 102 -2.83 4.61 14.58
N ASP A 103 -2.78 3.28 14.55
CA ASP A 103 -3.91 2.46 15.00
C ASP A 103 -4.10 2.55 16.53
N VAL A 104 -3.03 2.80 17.28
CA VAL A 104 -3.13 3.13 18.72
C VAL A 104 -3.69 4.52 18.91
N MET A 105 -3.22 5.52 18.16
CA MET A 105 -3.75 6.89 18.22
C MET A 105 -5.26 6.91 17.90
N ALA A 106 -5.70 6.12 16.92
CA ALA A 106 -7.10 5.99 16.50
C ALA A 106 -8.01 5.45 17.60
N ARG A 107 -7.50 4.62 18.53
CA ARG A 107 -8.27 4.16 19.70
C ARG A 107 -8.67 5.31 20.61
N TYR A 108 -7.85 6.34 20.68
CA TYR A 108 -8.05 7.52 21.53
C TYR A 108 -8.63 8.71 20.79
N TRP A 109 -8.66 8.67 19.45
CA TRP A 109 -9.15 9.75 18.60
C TRP A 109 -10.03 9.19 17.46
N PRO A 110 -11.35 9.10 17.65
CA PRO A 110 -12.27 8.53 16.67
C PRO A 110 -12.23 9.19 15.29
N GLU A 111 -12.13 10.52 15.22
CA GLU A 111 -12.08 11.26 13.96
C GLU A 111 -10.78 11.00 13.18
N LEU A 112 -9.71 10.61 13.87
CA LEU A 112 -8.49 10.12 13.22
C LEU A 112 -8.72 8.72 12.61
N ALA A 113 -9.48 7.86 13.28
CA ALA A 113 -9.80 6.52 12.80
C ALA A 113 -10.51 6.56 11.43
N GLU A 114 -11.40 7.53 11.22
CA GLU A 114 -12.10 7.74 9.94
C GLU A 114 -11.17 8.13 8.77
N ARG A 115 -9.97 8.64 9.08
CA ARG A 115 -9.00 9.12 8.09
C ARG A 115 -7.91 8.11 7.77
N ILE A 116 -7.76 7.07 8.58
CA ILE A 116 -6.76 6.02 8.36
C ILE A 116 -7.30 5.06 7.30
N PRO A 117 -6.52 4.74 6.24
CA PRO A 117 -6.90 3.72 5.29
C PRO A 117 -7.19 2.39 6.00
N SER A 118 -8.44 1.94 5.95
CA SER A 118 -8.83 0.62 6.45
C SER A 118 -8.76 -0.39 5.30
N PRO A 119 -8.13 -1.57 5.49
CA PRO A 119 -8.12 -2.64 4.50
C PRO A 119 -9.53 -3.04 4.04
N GLU A 120 -10.51 -3.03 4.95
CA GLU A 120 -11.91 -3.32 4.62
C GLU A 120 -12.53 -2.22 3.76
N ALA A 121 -12.22 -0.96 4.03
CA ALA A 121 -12.70 0.18 3.24
C ALA A 121 -12.04 0.21 1.85
N ALA A 122 -10.76 -0.14 1.77
CA ALA A 122 -10.04 -0.30 0.51
C ALA A 122 -10.65 -1.44 -0.32
N ALA A 123 -10.84 -2.62 0.27
CA ALA A 123 -11.48 -3.76 -0.39
C ALA A 123 -12.89 -3.42 -0.91
N ARG A 124 -13.70 -2.67 -0.15
CA ARG A 124 -15.02 -2.18 -0.62
C ARG A 124 -14.90 -1.21 -1.80
N THR A 125 -13.94 -0.30 -1.75
CA THR A 125 -13.71 0.69 -2.81
C THR A 125 -13.22 0.01 -4.09
N ASP A 126 -12.29 -0.94 -3.96
CA ASP A 126 -11.76 -1.71 -5.09
C ASP A 126 -12.84 -2.61 -5.71
N ALA A 127 -13.71 -3.23 -4.90
CA ALA A 127 -14.86 -3.97 -5.40
C ALA A 127 -15.81 -3.06 -6.22
N ALA A 128 -16.13 -1.86 -5.73
CA ALA A 128 -16.97 -0.90 -6.45
C ALA A 128 -16.31 -0.40 -7.76
N ARG A 129 -15.00 -0.11 -7.72
CA ARG A 129 -14.21 0.26 -8.89
C ARG A 129 -14.18 -0.87 -9.92
N LEU A 130 -13.94 -2.09 -9.47
CA LEU A 130 -13.90 -3.29 -10.30
C LEU A 130 -15.24 -3.53 -11.02
N HIS A 131 -16.37 -3.43 -10.32
CA HIS A 131 -17.69 -3.51 -10.95
C HIS A 131 -17.87 -2.46 -12.06
N CYS A 132 -17.51 -1.20 -11.81
CA CYS A 132 -17.60 -0.14 -12.81
C CYS A 132 -16.72 -0.41 -14.04
N LEU A 133 -15.50 -0.93 -13.85
CA LEU A 133 -14.60 -1.28 -14.95
C LEU A 133 -15.11 -2.47 -15.76
N ILE A 134 -15.69 -3.49 -15.11
CA ILE A 134 -16.30 -4.63 -15.81
C ILE A 134 -17.47 -4.15 -16.67
N GLU A 135 -18.35 -3.31 -16.14
CA GLU A 135 -19.46 -2.75 -16.94
C GLU A 135 -18.97 -1.96 -18.15
N LYS A 136 -17.90 -1.17 -17.99
CA LYS A 136 -17.25 -0.45 -19.10
C LYS A 136 -16.67 -1.43 -20.13
N ALA A 137 -15.96 -2.46 -19.70
CA ALA A 137 -15.37 -3.47 -20.58
C ALA A 137 -16.41 -4.28 -21.34
N THR A 138 -17.49 -4.69 -20.67
CA THR A 138 -18.61 -5.37 -21.32
C THR A 138 -19.28 -4.47 -22.36
N ARG A 139 -19.50 -3.18 -22.04
CA ARG A 139 -20.07 -2.23 -23.00
C ARG A 139 -19.17 -1.97 -24.20
N ALA A 140 -17.86 -1.96 -23.98
CA ALA A 140 -16.85 -1.80 -25.04
C ALA A 140 -16.65 -3.07 -25.87
N GLY A 141 -17.22 -4.22 -25.46
CA GLY A 141 -17.00 -5.50 -26.13
C GLY A 141 -15.56 -6.00 -26.00
N LEU A 142 -14.84 -5.60 -24.94
CA LEU A 142 -13.44 -5.94 -24.75
C LEU A 142 -13.26 -7.46 -24.62
N ASP A 143 -12.59 -8.08 -25.60
CA ASP A 143 -12.19 -9.49 -25.54
C ASP A 143 -10.90 -9.63 -24.74
N CYS A 144 -11.02 -9.57 -23.42
CA CYS A 144 -9.92 -9.90 -22.52
C CYS A 144 -10.19 -11.26 -21.87
N ALA A 145 -9.39 -12.27 -22.24
CA ALA A 145 -9.46 -13.63 -21.70
C ALA A 145 -9.52 -13.62 -20.16
N PRO A 146 -10.69 -13.89 -19.53
CA PRO A 146 -10.89 -13.67 -18.10
C PRO A 146 -9.95 -14.50 -17.21
N ASP A 147 -9.61 -15.72 -17.64
CA ASP A 147 -8.68 -16.61 -16.94
C ASP A 147 -7.27 -16.04 -16.82
N ARG A 148 -6.82 -15.29 -17.84
CA ARG A 148 -5.49 -14.66 -17.82
C ARG A 148 -5.48 -13.47 -16.86
N LEU A 149 -6.56 -12.70 -16.84
CA LEU A 149 -6.71 -11.56 -15.96
C LEU A 149 -6.80 -11.99 -14.49
N PHE A 150 -7.53 -13.07 -14.21
CA PHE A 150 -7.58 -13.69 -12.88
C PHE A 150 -6.20 -14.17 -12.41
N ARG A 151 -5.48 -14.95 -13.23
CA ARG A 151 -4.14 -15.44 -12.89
C ARG A 151 -3.14 -14.30 -12.64
N TYR A 152 -3.21 -13.24 -13.44
CA TYR A 152 -2.41 -12.04 -13.21
C TYR A 152 -2.73 -11.41 -11.85
N ALA A 153 -4.01 -11.32 -11.50
CA ALA A 153 -4.48 -10.71 -10.27
C ALA A 153 -4.13 -11.51 -9.01
N VAL A 154 -4.13 -12.85 -9.06
CA VAL A 154 -3.81 -13.69 -7.90
C VAL A 154 -2.32 -14.01 -7.77
N GLY A 155 -1.56 -13.93 -8.87
CA GLY A 155 -0.12 -14.23 -8.89
C GLY A 155 0.19 -15.73 -8.88
N GLU A 156 1.49 -16.07 -8.86
CA GLU A 156 1.99 -17.45 -8.99
C GLU A 156 1.55 -18.39 -7.85
N PHE A 157 1.33 -17.84 -6.66
CA PHE A 157 0.90 -18.60 -5.48
C PHE A 157 -0.61 -18.44 -5.18
N GLY A 158 -1.36 -17.87 -6.13
CA GLY A 158 -2.79 -17.66 -6.00
C GLY A 158 -3.61 -18.95 -6.21
N PRO A 159 -4.92 -18.93 -5.91
CA PRO A 159 -5.80 -20.05 -6.21
C PRO A 159 -5.85 -20.34 -7.71
N ASP A 160 -6.01 -21.61 -8.06
CA ASP A 160 -6.18 -22.04 -9.44
C ASP A 160 -7.48 -21.54 -10.05
N VAL A 161 -7.49 -21.41 -11.37
CA VAL A 161 -8.72 -21.16 -12.14
C VAL A 161 -9.64 -22.38 -12.00
N PRO A 162 -10.96 -22.20 -11.76
CA PRO A 162 -11.90 -23.32 -11.70
C PRO A 162 -11.84 -24.23 -12.94
N GLU A 163 -12.16 -25.51 -12.76
CA GLU A 163 -12.30 -26.46 -13.87
C GLU A 163 -13.34 -25.92 -14.88
N GLY A 164 -12.90 -25.72 -16.13
CA GLY A 164 -13.73 -25.14 -17.20
C GLY A 164 -13.56 -23.63 -17.44
N GLY A 165 -12.76 -22.93 -16.62
CA GLY A 165 -12.48 -21.50 -16.81
C GLY A 165 -13.63 -20.58 -16.41
N PHE A 166 -13.47 -19.28 -16.68
CA PHE A 166 -14.51 -18.28 -16.45
C PHE A 166 -15.23 -17.92 -17.76
N ALA A 167 -16.57 -17.97 -17.74
CA ALA A 167 -17.41 -17.59 -18.88
C ALA A 167 -17.51 -16.07 -19.09
N SER A 168 -17.08 -15.27 -18.12
CA SER A 168 -17.11 -13.80 -18.21
C SER A 168 -16.15 -13.14 -17.21
N LEU A 169 -15.84 -11.86 -17.46
CA LEU A 169 -15.11 -11.01 -16.51
C LEU A 169 -15.83 -10.89 -15.16
N TRP A 170 -17.17 -10.85 -15.20
CA TRP A 170 -17.99 -10.81 -14.01
C TRP A 170 -17.79 -12.06 -13.15
N GLN A 171 -17.79 -13.24 -13.76
CA GLN A 171 -17.57 -14.50 -13.05
C GLN A 171 -16.17 -14.58 -12.44
N ALA A 172 -15.14 -14.13 -13.17
CA ALA A 172 -13.77 -14.06 -12.66
C ALA A 172 -13.65 -13.11 -11.45
N ALA A 173 -14.30 -11.94 -11.51
CA ALA A 173 -14.28 -10.96 -10.43
C ALA A 173 -15.04 -11.42 -9.17
N VAL A 174 -16.22 -12.03 -9.34
CA VAL A 174 -16.95 -12.61 -8.20
C VAL A 174 -16.14 -13.72 -7.54
N HIS A 175 -15.48 -14.57 -8.33
CA HIS A 175 -14.64 -15.63 -7.79
C HIS A 175 -13.42 -15.07 -7.03
N LEU A 176 -12.77 -14.04 -7.58
CA LEU A 176 -11.67 -13.33 -6.94
C LEU A 176 -12.09 -12.78 -5.57
N LEU A 177 -13.19 -12.02 -5.52
CA LEU A 177 -13.68 -11.39 -4.28
C LEU A 177 -14.17 -12.40 -3.25
N ALA A 178 -14.60 -13.60 -3.68
CA ALA A 178 -15.08 -14.64 -2.78
C ALA A 178 -13.95 -15.50 -2.19
N GLN A 179 -12.89 -15.76 -2.96
CA GLN A 179 -11.86 -16.75 -2.60
C GLN A 179 -10.52 -16.13 -2.21
N VAL A 180 -10.30 -14.86 -2.51
CA VAL A 180 -9.01 -14.19 -2.26
C VAL A 180 -9.21 -13.09 -1.22
N PRO A 181 -8.80 -13.32 0.05
CA PRO A 181 -8.92 -12.32 1.11
C PRO A 181 -7.88 -11.18 0.99
N GLU A 182 -6.94 -11.28 0.04
CA GLU A 182 -5.93 -10.26 -0.23
C GLU A 182 -6.55 -9.08 -0.99
N ALA A 183 -6.64 -7.92 -0.32
CA ALA A 183 -7.18 -6.69 -0.91
C ALA A 183 -6.42 -6.26 -2.19
N ASP A 184 -5.11 -6.52 -2.24
CA ASP A 184 -4.26 -6.15 -3.37
C ASP A 184 -4.57 -6.94 -4.65
N ALA A 185 -5.18 -8.13 -4.55
CA ALA A 185 -5.56 -8.91 -5.73
C ALA A 185 -6.70 -8.24 -6.52
N ALA A 186 -7.68 -7.66 -5.82
CA ALA A 186 -8.76 -6.89 -6.45
C ALA A 186 -8.24 -5.62 -7.11
N ALA A 187 -7.31 -4.91 -6.46
CA ALA A 187 -6.65 -3.73 -7.03
C ALA A 187 -5.85 -4.09 -8.30
N ARG A 188 -5.03 -5.16 -8.27
CA ARG A 188 -4.27 -5.65 -9.43
C ARG A 188 -5.17 -6.00 -10.61
N PHE A 189 -6.32 -6.64 -10.34
CA PHE A 189 -7.30 -6.95 -11.38
C PHE A 189 -7.86 -5.66 -12.01
N ALA A 190 -8.29 -4.71 -11.18
CA ALA A 190 -8.87 -3.45 -11.62
C ALA A 190 -7.87 -2.62 -12.45
N ASP A 191 -6.64 -2.48 -11.97
CA ASP A 191 -5.56 -1.74 -12.66
C ASP A 191 -5.27 -2.35 -14.04
N ARG A 192 -5.22 -3.69 -14.12
CA ARG A 192 -4.97 -4.36 -15.39
C ARG A 192 -6.12 -4.21 -16.37
N LEU A 193 -7.36 -4.28 -15.90
CA LEU A 193 -8.54 -4.06 -16.74
C LEU A 193 -8.60 -2.62 -17.26
N GLU A 194 -8.25 -1.65 -16.44
CA GLU A 194 -8.17 -0.24 -16.83
C GLU A 194 -7.09 0.00 -17.89
N GLN A 195 -5.91 -0.60 -17.76
CA GLN A 195 -4.86 -0.55 -18.79
C GLN A 195 -5.34 -1.11 -20.13
N LEU A 196 -6.08 -2.23 -20.11
CA LEU A 196 -6.62 -2.83 -21.34
C LEU A 196 -7.66 -1.92 -21.99
N LEU A 197 -8.50 -1.26 -21.20
CA LEU A 197 -9.48 -0.27 -21.70
C LEU A 197 -8.83 1.01 -22.24
N ALA A 198 -7.69 1.41 -21.69
CA ALA A 198 -6.96 2.60 -22.11
C ALA A 198 -6.08 2.36 -23.36
N THR A 199 -5.83 1.10 -23.73
CA THR A 199 -5.04 0.76 -24.91
C THR A 199 -5.93 0.87 -26.15
N PRO A 200 -5.66 1.77 -27.10
CA PRO A 200 -6.41 1.81 -28.35
C PRO A 200 -6.18 0.52 -29.13
N GLU A 201 -7.25 -0.09 -29.64
CA GLU A 201 -7.14 -1.20 -30.59
C GLU A 201 -6.29 -0.74 -31.78
N VAL A 202 -5.11 -1.35 -31.96
CA VAL A 202 -4.42 -1.29 -33.25
C VAL A 202 -5.18 -2.24 -34.16
N PRO A 203 -5.83 -1.78 -35.25
CA PRO A 203 -6.54 -2.67 -36.15
C PRO A 203 -5.56 -3.68 -36.75
N GLY A 204 -5.96 -4.94 -36.68
CA GLY A 204 -5.27 -6.16 -37.11
C GLY A 204 -4.15 -6.00 -38.13
N SER A 205 -3.00 -6.60 -37.78
CA SER A 205 -2.09 -7.22 -38.75
C SER A 205 -2.89 -8.19 -39.62
N ALA A 206 -3.38 -7.71 -40.76
CA ALA A 206 -3.91 -8.55 -41.82
C ALA A 206 -2.86 -9.62 -42.15
N ALA A 207 -3.27 -10.89 -42.05
CA ALA A 207 -2.46 -12.04 -42.35
C ALA A 207 -1.78 -11.86 -43.71
N ARG A 208 -0.45 -11.88 -43.71
CA ARG A 208 0.36 -11.95 -44.93
C ARG A 208 0.07 -13.32 -45.54
N GLN A 209 -0.81 -13.37 -46.54
CA GLN A 209 -0.96 -14.55 -47.38
C GLN A 209 0.41 -14.85 -48.03
N PRO A 210 0.93 -16.09 -47.94
CA PRO A 210 2.10 -16.45 -48.71
C PRO A 210 1.71 -16.58 -50.18
N ASP A 211 2.24 -15.69 -51.02
CA ASP A 211 2.23 -15.84 -52.47
C ASP A 211 3.03 -17.10 -52.84
N TRP A 212 2.30 -18.18 -53.14
CA TRP A 212 2.81 -19.31 -53.90
C TRP A 212 2.42 -19.11 -55.36
N THR A 213 3.40 -19.17 -56.26
CA THR A 213 3.19 -19.39 -57.70
C THR A 213 4.07 -20.55 -58.17
N PRO A 214 3.58 -21.38 -59.12
CA PRO A 214 4.15 -22.66 -59.50
C PRO A 214 5.39 -22.58 -60.39
#